data_AF-A0A380GYV5-F1
#
_entry.id   AF-A0A380GYV5-F1
#
_cell.length_a   1.000
_cell.length_b   1.000
_cell.length_c   1.000
_cell.angle_alpha   90.00
_cell.angle_beta   90.00
_cell.angle_gamma   90.00
#
_symmetry.space_group_name_H-M   'P 1'
#
loop_
_entity.id
_entity.type
_entity.pdbx_description
1 polymer ?
#
loop_
_entity_poly.entity_id
_entity_poly.type
_entity_poly.pdbx_seq_one_letter_code
_entity_poly.pdbx_strand_id
1 'polypeptide(L)' 'MLDYLKNEIIDNEETIIEITHRLYERIEKEGLEVVSHHKGHPGNLALPRKQEFIGTLNRYRGLEIRED' A
#
# COMPACT_ATOMS: atom_id res chain seq x y z
N MET A 1 1.98 -3.36 -4.69
CA MET A 1 1.67 -2.55 -3.49
C MET A 1 2.04 -1.08 -3.64
N LEU A 2 3.31 -0.67 -3.80
CA LEU A 2 3.64 0.78 -3.94
C LEU A 2 3.01 1.43 -5.18
N ASP A 3 3.06 0.75 -6.33
CA ASP A 3 2.42 1.22 -7.56
C ASP A 3 0.90 1.35 -7.41
N TYR A 4 0.24 0.31 -6.87
CA TYR A 4 -1.18 0.35 -6.52
C TYR A 4 -1.52 1.48 -5.54
N LEU A 5 -0.71 1.68 -4.49
CA LEU A 5 -0.90 2.76 -3.52
C LEU A 5 -0.91 4.11 -4.26
N LYS A 6 0.08 4.35 -5.12
CA LYS A 6 0.22 5.59 -5.88
C LYS A 6 -0.95 5.84 -6.83
N ASN A 7 -1.41 4.83 -7.55
CA ASN A 7 -2.39 5.00 -8.63
C ASN A 7 -3.85 4.92 -8.15
N GLU A 8 -4.12 4.21 -7.05
CA GLU A 8 -5.49 3.85 -6.64
C GLU A 8 -5.86 4.27 -5.21
N ILE A 9 -4.88 4.60 -4.35
CA ILE A 9 -5.14 4.87 -2.92
C ILE A 9 -4.69 6.26 -2.46
N ILE A 10 -3.63 6.87 -2.97
CA ILE A 10 -3.19 8.16 -2.42
C ILE A 10 -4.23 9.24 -2.71
N ASP A 11 -4.73 9.84 -1.64
CA ASP A 11 -5.35 11.15 -1.64
C ASP A 11 -4.44 12.08 -0.85
N ASN A 12 -4.20 13.29 -1.33
CA ASN A 12 -3.21 14.19 -0.74
C ASN A 12 -3.66 14.75 0.63
N GLU A 13 -4.89 14.50 1.04
CA GLU A 13 -5.46 14.96 2.31
C GLU A 13 -5.31 13.95 3.46
N GLU A 14 -4.78 12.75 3.20
CA GLU A 14 -4.66 11.68 4.19
C GLU A 14 -3.22 11.47 4.67
N THR A 15 -3.07 11.08 5.94
CA THR A 15 -1.79 10.69 6.52
C THR A 15 -1.30 9.33 6.00
N ILE A 16 0.01 9.06 6.14
CA ILE A 16 0.60 7.75 5.81
C ILE A 16 -0.08 6.60 6.58
N ILE A 17 -0.56 6.87 7.80
CA ILE A 17 -1.26 5.88 8.61
C ILE A 17 -2.61 5.57 7.97
N GLU A 18 -3.42 6.59 7.67
CA GLU A 18 -4.76 6.43 7.08
C GLU A 18 -4.71 5.71 5.72
N ILE A 19 -3.82 6.12 4.82
CA ILE A 19 -3.66 5.45 3.52
C ILE A 19 -3.22 3.99 3.69
N THR A 20 -2.38 3.69 4.70
CA THR A 20 -1.96 2.32 5.00
C THR A 20 -3.14 1.50 5.52
N HIS A 21 -3.97 2.07 6.40
CA HIS A 21 -5.17 1.39 6.88
C HIS A 21 -6.13 1.08 5.73
N ARG A 22 -6.40 2.05 4.85
CA ARG A 22 -7.29 1.87 3.70
C ARG A 22 -6.78 0.82 2.72
N LEU A 23 -5.48 0.81 2.43
CA LEU A 23 -4.85 -0.24 1.60
C LEU A 23 -5.06 -1.64 2.19
N TYR A 24 -4.85 -1.79 3.50
CA TYR A 24 -4.97 -3.09 4.16
C TYR A 24 -6.43 -3.55 4.27
N GLU A 25 -7.38 -2.64 4.50
CA GLU A 25 -8.81 -2.96 4.47
C GLU A 25 -9.26 -3.42 3.07
N ARG A 26 -8.70 -2.83 2.01
CA ARG A 26 -8.95 -3.26 0.63
C ARG A 26 -8.44 -4.69 0.40
N ILE A 27 -7.20 -4.98 0.82
CA ILE A 27 -6.61 -6.32 0.70
C ILE A 27 -7.37 -7.35 1.55
N GLU A 28 -7.85 -6.97 2.73
CA GLU A 28 -8.65 -7.85 3.58
C GLU A 28 -9.98 -8.24 2.92
N LYS A 29 -10.63 -7.29 2.25
CA LYS A 29 -11.92 -7.52 1.58
C LYS A 29 -11.80 -8.27 0.26
N GLU A 30 -10.74 -8.02 -0.51
CA GLU A 30 -10.64 -8.47 -1.90
C GLU A 30 -9.50 -9.47 -2.16
N GLY A 31 -8.71 -9.76 -1.14
CA GLY A 31 -7.53 -10.60 -1.24
C GLY A 31 -6.29 -9.84 -1.70
N LEU A 32 -5.15 -10.52 -1.65
CA LEU A 32 -3.85 -9.95 -2.01
C LEU A 32 -3.73 -9.70 -3.52
N GLU A 33 -4.62 -10.29 -4.31
CA GLU A 33 -4.69 -10.13 -5.76
C GLU A 33 -4.93 -8.69 -6.18
N VAL A 34 -5.62 -7.89 -5.37
CA VAL A 34 -5.96 -6.49 -5.69
C VAL A 34 -4.70 -5.62 -5.89
N VAL A 35 -3.59 -5.97 -5.22
CA VAL A 35 -2.30 -5.25 -5.31
C VAL A 35 -1.25 -5.97 -6.16
N SER A 36 -1.62 -7.10 -6.77
CA SER A 36 -0.78 -7.96 -7.60
C SER A 36 -0.99 -7.64 -9.08
N HIS A 37 0.10 -7.53 -9.85
CA HIS A 37 0.03 -7.37 -11.31
C HIS A 37 -0.40 -8.67 -12.05
N HIS A 38 -0.62 -9.77 -11.33
CA HIS A 38 -1.00 -11.06 -11.89
C HIS A 38 -2.47 -11.38 -11.54
N LYS A 39 -3.22 -11.93 -12.52
CA LYS A 39 -4.56 -12.48 -12.30
C LYS A 39 -4.43 -13.83 -11.60
N GLY A 40 -4.85 -13.89 -10.33
CA GLY A 40 -4.73 -15.07 -9.46
C GLY A 40 -3.48 -15.04 -8.58
N HIS A 41 -3.43 -15.92 -7.57
CA HIS A 41 -2.33 -15.96 -6.61
C HIS A 41 -1.21 -16.91 -7.07
N PRO A 42 0.02 -16.42 -7.35
CA PRO A 42 1.13 -17.28 -7.76
C PRO A 42 1.70 -18.14 -6.61
N GLY A 43 1.22 -17.95 -5.38
CA GLY A 43 1.67 -18.68 -4.18
C GLY A 43 3.02 -18.21 -3.62
N ASN A 44 3.62 -17.18 -4.22
CA ASN A 44 4.92 -16.61 -3.82
C ASN A 44 4.81 -15.23 -3.14
N LEU A 45 3.59 -14.78 -2.81
CA LEU A 45 3.36 -13.50 -2.13
C LEU A 45 2.66 -13.74 -0.80
N ALA A 46 3.04 -12.97 0.21
CA ALA A 46 2.35 -12.89 1.49
C ALA A 46 2.09 -11.41 1.81
N LEU A 47 0.99 -11.12 2.49
CA LEU A 47 0.67 -9.77 2.95
C LEU A 47 1.72 -9.34 3.99
N PRO A 48 2.55 -8.32 3.74
CA PRO A 48 3.50 -7.81 4.75
C PRO A 48 2.75 -7.20 5.92
N ARG A 49 3.42 -7.02 7.07
CA ARG A 49 2.84 -6.28 8.20
C ARG A 49 2.80 -4.79 7.88
N LYS A 50 1.83 -4.06 8.44
CA LYS A 50 1.68 -2.60 8.24
C LYS A 50 2.97 -1.84 8.51
N GLN A 51 3.72 -2.22 9.56
CA GLN A 51 4.98 -1.59 9.93
C GLN A 51 6.08 -1.79 8.86
N GLU A 52 6.09 -2.92 8.16
CA GLU A 52 7.06 -3.21 7.10
C GLU A 52 6.74 -2.39 5.85
N PHE A 53 5.45 -2.24 5.54
CA PHE A 53 4.99 -1.38 4.46
C PHE A 53 5.33 0.09 4.73
N ILE A 54 5.01 0.60 5.92
CA ILE A 54 5.38 1.97 6.32
C ILE A 54 6.90 2.14 6.34
N GLY A 55 7.64 1.14 6.84
CA GLY A 55 9.11 1.16 6.83
C GLY A 55 9.72 1.20 5.42
N THR A 56 8.99 0.71 4.41
CA THR A 56 9.32 0.83 3.00
C THR A 56 9.06 2.23 2.49
N LEU A 57 7.89 2.81 2.81
CA LEU A 57 7.56 4.21 2.47
C LEU A 57 8.59 5.18 3.03
N ASN A 58 8.96 5.04 4.30
CA ASN A 58 9.98 5.86 4.96
C ASN A 58 11.38 5.79 4.31
N ARG A 59 11.63 4.80 3.44
CA ARG A 59 12.89 4.65 2.69
C ARG A 59 12.73 4.93 1.19
N TYR A 60 11.52 5.22 0.73
CA TYR A 60 11.25 5.47 -0.67
C TYR A 60 11.71 6.88 -1.05
N ARG A 61 12.74 6.98 -1.90
CA ARG A 61 13.36 8.26 -2.25
C ARG A 61 12.45 9.20 -3.05
N GLY A 62 11.38 8.69 -3.65
CA GLY A 62 10.39 9.48 -4.37
C GLY A 62 9.18 9.86 -3.52
N LEU A 63 9.21 9.63 -2.20
CA LEU A 63 8.14 10.05 -1.30
C LEU A 63 8.28 11.55 -1.04
N GLU A 64 7.22 12.29 -1.33
CA GLU A 64 7.07 13.71 -0.97
C GLU A 64 6.03 13.81 0.14
N ILE A 65 6.38 14.45 1.26
CA ILE A 65 5.48 14.70 2.38
C ILE A 65 5.22 16.20 2.46
N ARG A 66 3.95 16.56 2.57
CA ARG A 66 3.54 17.94 2.85
C ARG A 66 3.50 18.11 4.37
N GLU A 67 4.07 19.21 4.83
CA GLU A 67 3.89 19.69 6.20
C GLU A 67 2.82 20.81 6.15
N ASP A 68 1.93 20.83 7.14
CA ASP A 68 0.92 21.88 7.31
C ASP A 68 1.53 23.22 7.75
#